data_AF-A0A819KDP1-F1
#
_entry.id   AF-A0A819KDP1-F1
#
_cell.length_a   1.000
_cell.length_b   1.000
_cell.length_c   1.000
_cell.angle_alpha   90.00
_cell.angle_beta   90.00
_cell.angle_gamma   90.00
#
_symmetry.space_group_name_H-M   'P 1'
#
loop_
_entity.id
_entity.type
_entity.pdbx_description
1 polymer ?
#
loop_
_entity_poly.entity_id
_entity_poly.type
_entity_poly.pdbx_seq_one_letter_code
_entity_poly.pdbx_strand_id
1 'polypeptide(L)' 'MLSQLKQSARSTADSPVIRNCESLVLSWISTIENVLQDIFGE' A
#
# COMPACT_ATOMS: atom_id res chain seq x y z
N MET A 1 1.67 11.76 1.49
CA MET A 1 0.51 11.05 2.09
C MET A 1 0.56 9.54 1.81
N LEU A 2 0.56 9.08 0.55
CA LEU A 2 0.60 7.64 0.22
C LEU A 2 1.88 6.93 0.73
N SER A 3 3.03 7.60 0.70
CA SER A 3 4.28 7.06 1.26
C SER A 3 4.20 6.80 2.77
N GLN A 4 3.48 7.65 3.53
CA GLN A 4 3.25 7.43 4.96
C GLN A 4 2.30 6.25 5.20
N LEU A 5 1.28 6.10 4.35
CA LEU A 5 0.35 4.98 4.42
C LEU A 5 1.03 3.63 4.12
N LYS A 6 1.98 3.58 3.16
CA LYS A 6 2.79 2.39 2.90
C LYS A 6 3.65 1.99 4.10
N GLN A 7 4.16 2.97 4.84
CA GLN A 7 4.94 2.70 6.04
C GLN A 7 4.07 2.15 7.16
N SER A 8 2.88 2.71 7.39
CA SER A 8 1.95 2.21 8.40
C SER A 8 1.34 0.85 8.08
N ALA A 9 1.31 0.47 6.79
CA ALA A 9 0.83 -0.85 6.36
C ALA A 9 1.76 -2.00 6.74
N ARG A 10 3.03 -1.72 7.09
CA ARG A 10 3.99 -2.74 7.52
C ARG A 10 3.86 -2.97 9.02
N SER A 11 3.49 -4.18 9.43
CA SER A 11 3.48 -4.63 10.81
C SER A 11 4.83 -5.25 11.19
N THR A 12 5.10 -5.30 12.49
CA THR A 12 6.22 -6.08 13.06
C THR A 12 5.80 -7.49 13.48
N ALA A 13 4.51 -7.82 13.32
CA ALA A 13 3.96 -9.09 13.76
C ALA A 13 4.28 -10.23 12.80
N ASP A 14 4.86 -11.32 13.33
CA ASP A 14 5.22 -12.49 12.55
C ASP A 14 4.04 -13.49 12.44
N SER A 15 3.07 -13.15 11.59
CA SER A 15 1.94 -14.01 11.28
C SER A 15 1.74 -14.09 9.75
N PRO A 16 1.61 -15.29 9.17
CA PRO A 16 1.35 -15.44 7.74
C PRO A 16 0.10 -14.70 7.26
N VAL A 17 -0.94 -14.67 8.09
CA VAL A 17 -2.18 -13.94 7.79
C VAL A 17 -1.92 -12.44 7.77
N ILE A 18 -1.15 -11.93 8.74
CA ILE A 18 -0.79 -10.51 8.80
C ILE A 18 0.03 -10.13 7.58
N ARG A 19 1.09 -10.89 7.23
CA ARG A 19 1.89 -10.64 6.01
C ARG A 19 1.06 -10.61 4.74
N ASN A 20 0.05 -11.48 4.62
CA ASN A 20 -0.86 -11.47 3.49
C ASN A 20 -1.70 -10.18 3.44
N CYS A 21 -2.24 -9.75 4.58
CA CYS A 21 -2.94 -8.47 4.69
C CYS A 21 -2.03 -7.28 4.33
N GLU A 22 -0.79 -7.26 4.79
CA GLU A 22 0.20 -6.22 4.43
C GLU A 22 0.41 -6.15 2.92
N SER A 23 0.59 -7.31 2.28
CA SER A 23 0.78 -7.40 0.84
C SER A 23 -0.43 -6.85 0.06
N LEU A 24 -1.64 -7.19 0.48
CA LEU A 24 -2.87 -6.67 -0.12
C LEU A 24 -2.97 -5.14 0.02
N VAL A 25 -2.72 -4.61 1.22
CA VAL A 25 -2.77 -3.17 1.46
C VAL A 25 -1.72 -2.44 0.62
N LEU A 26 -0.48 -2.94 0.58
CA LEU A 26 0.58 -2.35 -0.26
C LEU A 26 0.20 -2.36 -1.75
N SER A 27 -0.42 -3.45 -2.23
CA SER A 27 -0.93 -3.54 -3.60
C SER A 27 -1.99 -2.48 -3.88
N TRP A 28 -2.97 -2.30 -3.01
CA TRP A 28 -4.01 -1.27 -3.16
C TRP A 28 -3.43 0.14 -3.16
N ILE A 29 -2.45 0.43 -2.30
CA ILE A 29 -1.81 1.75 -2.28
C ILE A 29 -1.10 2.02 -3.61
N SER A 30 -0.41 1.04 -4.17
CA SER A 30 0.20 1.16 -5.50
C SER A 30 -0.82 1.33 -6.61
N THR A 31 -1.97 0.64 -6.57
CA THR A 31 -3.05 0.87 -7.52
C THR A 31 -3.57 2.31 -7.44
N ILE A 32 -3.76 2.84 -6.23
CA ILE A 32 -4.20 4.22 -6.02
C ILE A 32 -3.16 5.21 -6.56
N GLU A 33 -1.87 4.99 -6.32
CA GLU A 33 -0.80 5.83 -6.89
C GLU A 33 -0.86 5.88 -8.42
N ASN A 34 -1.01 4.71 -9.06
CA ASN A 34 -1.13 4.64 -10.52
C ASN A 34 -2.36 5.39 -11.03
N VAL A 35 -3.53 5.18 -10.42
CA VAL A 35 -4.77 5.89 -10.80
C VAL A 35 -4.62 7.40 -10.64
N LEU A 36 -4.00 7.86 -9.55
CA LEU A 36 -3.78 9.29 -9.35
C LEU A 36 -2.78 9.85 -10.37
N GLN A 37 -1.76 9.09 -10.74
CA GLN A 37 -0.84 9.46 -11.81
C GLN A 37 -1.56 9.54 -13.16
N ASP A 38 -2.49 8.61 -13.45
CA ASP A 38 -3.27 8.63 -14.70
C ASP A 38 -4.24 9.82 -14.77
N ILE A 39 -4.73 10.32 -13.62
CA ILE A 39 -5.68 11.45 -13.56
C ILE A 39 -4.96 12.80 -13.55
N PHE A 40 -3.83 12.90 -12.85
CA PHE A 40 -3.17 14.18 -12.54
C PHE A 40 -1.75 14.30 -13.10
N GLY A 41 -1.16 13.22 -13.61
CA GLY A 41 0.07 13.26 -14.38
C GLY A 41 -0.25 13.59 -15.84
N GLU A 42 0.58 14.43 -16.46
CA GLU A 42 0.46 14.87 -17.86
C GLU A 42 0.17 13.74 -18.86
#